data_AF-A0A4S3JCL1-F1
#
_entry.id   AF-A0A4S3JCL1-F1
#
_cell.length_a   1.000
_cell.length_b   1.000
_cell.length_c   1.000
_cell.angle_alpha   90.00
_cell.angle_beta   90.00
_cell.angle_gamma   90.00
#
_symmetry.space_group_name_H-M   'P 1'
#
loop_
_entity.id
_entity.type
_entity.pdbx_description
1 polymer ?
#
loop_
_entity_poly.entity_id
_entity_poly.type
_entity_poly.pdbx_seq_one_letter_code
_entity_poly.pdbx_strand_id
1 'polypeptide(L)' 'MAVKKTVDGAFLYFGHNTDSFALASMSSEDKRPTCVMSRSSGGGSVAQGGRAYRSRR' A
#
# COMPACT_ATOMS: atom_id res chain seq x y z
N MET A 1 -2.69 0.20 8.68
CA MET A 1 -1.87 -0.34 7.57
C MET A 1 -1.49 -1.77 7.93
N ALA A 2 -1.56 -2.71 6.99
CA ALA A 2 -1.28 -4.12 7.25
C ALA A 2 -0.65 -4.80 6.03
N VAL A 3 0.13 -5.85 6.28
CA VAL A 3 0.68 -6.71 5.23
C VAL A 3 0.13 -8.12 5.42
N LYS A 4 -0.43 -8.69 4.34
CA LYS A 4 -0.83 -10.10 4.28
C LYS A 4 0.18 -10.88 3.47
N LYS A 5 0.90 -11.80 4.11
CA LYS A 5 1.75 -12.77 3.42
C LYS A 5 0.90 -13.92 2.88
N THR A 6 1.24 -14.40 1.69
CA THR A 6 0.64 -15.56 1.03
C THR A 6 1.75 -16.47 0.51
N VAL A 7 1.40 -17.66 0.02
CA VAL A 7 2.37 -18.59 -0.60
C VAL A 7 2.97 -18.02 -1.90
N ASP A 8 2.25 -17.14 -2.59
CA ASP A 8 2.67 -16.59 -3.89
C ASP A 8 3.23 -15.16 -3.79
N GLY A 9 3.35 -14.59 -2.59
CA GLY A 9 3.83 -13.23 -2.39
C GLY A 9 3.19 -12.51 -1.20
N ALA A 10 3.08 -11.18 -1.27
CA ALA A 10 2.57 -10.36 -0.19
C ALA A 10 1.65 -9.24 -0.71
N PHE A 11 0.68 -8.84 0.12
CA PHE A 11 -0.21 -7.72 -0.15
C PHE A 11 -0.06 -6.68 0.95
N LEU A 12 0.33 -5.46 0.57
CA LEU A 12 0.26 -4.30 1.44
C LEU A 12 -1.11 -3.63 1.28
N TYR A 13 -1.79 -3.36 2.39
CA TYR A 13 -3.04 -2.60 2.44
C TYR A 13 -2.93 -1.41 3.39
N PHE A 14 -3.54 -0.30 3.03
CA PHE A 14 -3.66 0.87 3.90
C PHE A 14 -5.07 1.46 3.81
N GLY A 15 -5.44 2.16 4.87
CA GLY A 15 -6.65 2.97 4.97
C GLY A 15 -6.39 4.15 5.89
N HIS A 16 -6.90 5.33 5.55
CA HIS A 16 -6.77 6.54 6.35
C HIS A 16 -8.02 7.43 6.22
N ASN A 17 -8.31 8.21 7.26
CA ASN A 17 -9.40 9.20 7.31
C ASN A 17 -8.87 10.64 7.39
N THR A 18 -7.56 10.83 7.19
CA THR A 18 -6.93 12.15 7.03
C THR A 18 -7.13 12.66 5.60
N ASP A 19 -6.99 13.97 5.41
CA ASP A 19 -7.02 14.61 4.07
C ASP A 19 -6.00 13.97 3.12
N SER A 20 -4.81 13.67 3.64
CA SER A 20 -3.78 12.97 2.90
C SER A 20 -2.92 12.06 3.78
N PHE A 21 -2.36 11.04 3.15
CA PHE A 21 -1.43 10.08 3.76
C PHE A 21 -0.39 9.66 2.72
N ALA A 22 0.88 9.89 3.03
CA ALA A 22 2.00 9.46 2.18
C ALA A 22 2.51 8.09 2.63
N LEU A 23 2.71 7.18 1.68
CA LEU A 23 3.34 5.89 1.94
C LEU A 23 4.37 5.55 0.87
N ALA A 24 5.36 4.76 1.29
CA ALA A 24 6.30 4.10 0.39
C ALA A 24 6.22 2.58 0.61
N SER A 25 6.42 1.82 -0.47
CA SER A 25 6.50 0.37 -0.44
C SER A 25 7.65 -0.10 -1.31
N MET A 26 8.34 -1.16 -0.87
CA MET A 26 9.47 -1.74 -1.58
C MET A 26 9.56 -3.22 -1.20
N SER A 27 9.71 -4.10 -2.18
CA SER A 27 10.08 -5.49 -1.98
C SER A 27 11.58 -5.70 -2.23
N SER A 28 12.10 -6.89 -1.92
CA SER A 28 13.49 -7.26 -2.19
C SER A 28 13.86 -7.26 -3.68
N GLU A 29 12.88 -7.41 -4.58
CA GLU A 29 13.10 -7.41 -6.03
C GLU A 29 12.96 -6.01 -6.65
N ASP A 30 12.34 -5.07 -5.94
CA ASP A 30 12.20 -3.70 -6.41
C ASP A 30 13.59 -3.02 -6.42
N LYS A 31 14.01 -2.47 -7.57
CA LYS A 31 15.25 -1.68 -7.65
C LYS A 31 15.16 -0.35 -6.91
N ARG A 32 13.94 0.15 -6.70
CA ARG A 32 13.61 1.44 -6.07
C ARG A 32 12.24 1.37 -5.40
N PRO A 33 11.99 2.13 -4.31
CA PRO A 33 10.68 2.16 -3.67
C PRO A 33 9.62 2.80 -4.56
N THR A 34 8.37 2.34 -4.44
CA THR A 34 7.20 3.02 -5.00
C THR A 34 6.54 3.86 -3.92
N CYS A 35 6.38 5.16 -4.18
CA CYS A 35 5.72 6.10 -3.27
C CYS A 35 4.36 6.53 -3.82
N VAL A 36 3.38 6.65 -2.94
CA VAL A 36 2.03 7.14 -3.26
C VAL A 36 1.61 8.19 -2.24
N MET A 37 1.04 9.28 -2.72
CA MET A 37 0.29 10.23 -1.90
C MET A 37 -1.20 9.94 -2.04
N SER A 38 -1.74 9.22 -1.06
CA SER A 38 -3.17 8.94 -1.01
C SER A 38 -3.92 10.17 -0.48
N ARG A 39 -5.04 10.52 -1.11
CA ARG A 39 -5.88 11.67 -0.75
C ARG A 39 -7.31 11.19 -0.55
N SER A 40 -7.96 11.72 0.49
CA SER A 40 -9.39 11.47 0.71
C SER A 40 -10.24 12.27 -0.27
N SER A 41 -11.42 11.75 -0.61
CA SER A 41 -12.47 12.50 -1.30
C SER A 41 -13.28 13.39 -0.34
N GLY A 42 -12.94 13.40 0.96
CA GLY A 42 -13.61 14.18 1.98
C GLY A 42 -14.82 13.47 2.59
N GLY A 43 -15.62 14.22 3.38
CA GLY A 43 -16.90 13.74 3.91
C GLY A 43 -16.81 12.61 4.94
N GLY A 44 -15.70 12.48 5.67
CA GLY A 44 -15.50 11.40 6.64
C GLY A 44 -15.30 10.02 6.01
N SER A 45 -15.11 9.94 4.69
CA SER A 45 -14.81 8.69 3.99
C SER A 45 -13.40 8.20 4.33
N VAL A 46 -13.23 6.87 4.36
CA VAL A 46 -11.93 6.23 4.51
C VAL A 46 -11.35 6.01 3.12
N ALA A 47 -10.26 6.70 2.80
CA ALA A 47 -9.47 6.42 1.61
C ALA A 47 -8.66 5.15 1.84
N GLN A 48 -8.63 4.27 0.84
CA GLN A 48 -7.99 2.96 0.91
C GLN A 48 -7.13 2.71 -0.33
N GLY A 49 -6.12 1.87 -0.16
CA GLY A 49 -5.31 1.42 -1.28
C GLY A 49 -4.42 0.26 -0.88
N GLY A 50 -3.65 -0.23 -1.85
CA GLY A 50 -2.74 -1.34 -1.62
C GLY A 50 -1.86 -1.65 -2.80
N ARG A 51 -0.90 -2.55 -2.58
CA ARG A 51 0.01 -3.06 -3.59
C ARG A 51 0.20 -4.55 -3.39
N ALA A 52 0.04 -5.30 -4.48
CA ALA A 52 0.40 -6.71 -4.53
C ALA A 52 1.86 -6.85 -4.97
N TYR A 53 2.59 -7.73 -4.31
CA TYR A 53 3.90 -8.20 -4.71
C TYR A 53 3.84 -9.70 -4.91
N ARG A 54 4.35 -10.19 -6.03
CA ARG A 54 4.50 -11.63 -6.31
C ARG A 54 5.92 -12.04 -5.94
N SER A 55 6.06 -13.13 -5.22
CA SER A 55 7.37 -13.76 -5.03
C SER A 55 7.73 -14.49 -6.31
N ARG A 56 8.91 -14.23 -6.88
CA ARG A 56 9.47 -15.17 -7.83
C ARG A 56 9.97 -16.40 -7.05
N ARG A 57 9.73 -17.59 -7.60
CA ARG A 57 10.33 -18.83 -7.10
C ARG A 57 11.72 -19.00 -7.69
#